data_AF-A0A238IXG2-F1
#
_entry.id   AF-A0A238IXG2-F1
#
_cell.length_a   1.000
_cell.length_b   1.000
_cell.length_c   1.000
_cell.angle_alpha   90.00
_cell.angle_beta   90.00
_cell.angle_gamma   90.00
#
_symmetry.space_group_name_H-M   'P 1'
#
loop_
_entity.id
_entity.type
_entity.pdbx_description
1 polymer ?
#
loop_
_entity_poly.entity_id
_entity_poly.type
_entity_poly.pdbx_seq_one_letter_code
_entity_poly.pdbx_strand_id
1 'polypeptide(L)'
;MRHFVISLVSISLLAISASSASAACYADYKAKKENPLRLHYGVVEVNAQPCQMSGAVSRAVAQRVAAGGWELLQVQSVFDETGLEAKKRDAGEFYLRF
;
A
#
# COMPACT_ATOMS: atom_id res chain seq x y z
N MET A 1 60.76 -19.60 23.56
CA MET A 1 60.30 -18.34 24.17
C MET A 1 59.37 -17.69 23.15
N ARG A 2 58.07 -17.93 23.26
CA ARG A 2 57.14 -17.02 23.95
C ARG A 2 57.47 -15.59 23.57
N HIS A 3 56.76 -15.09 22.57
CA HIS A 3 55.90 -13.92 22.62
C HIS A 3 55.39 -13.72 21.19
N PHE A 4 54.16 -13.38 20.92
CA PHE A 4 52.96 -13.16 21.70
C PHE A 4 52.10 -12.52 20.61
N VAL A 5 50.91 -13.07 20.31
CA VAL A 5 49.79 -12.32 19.73
C VAL A 5 50.04 -11.60 18.37
N ILE A 6 49.07 -11.12 17.62
CA ILE A 6 47.62 -11.10 17.69
C ILE A 6 47.19 -11.55 16.29
N SER A 7 46.26 -12.51 16.27
CA SER A 7 45.34 -12.77 15.17
C SER A 7 44.81 -11.45 14.59
N LEU A 8 45.29 -11.01 13.42
CA LEU A 8 44.67 -9.85 12.73
C LEU A 8 43.47 -10.37 11.94
N VAL A 9 42.38 -10.55 12.68
CA VAL A 9 41.05 -10.93 12.21
C VAL A 9 40.62 -9.99 11.08
N SER A 10 40.38 -10.56 9.90
CA SER A 10 39.68 -9.93 8.80
C SER A 10 38.27 -9.51 9.24
N ILE A 11 38.08 -8.24 9.58
CA ILE A 11 36.76 -7.66 9.83
C ILE A 11 36.21 -7.20 8.47
N SER A 12 35.51 -8.11 7.79
CA SER A 12 34.63 -7.74 6.68
C SER A 12 33.39 -7.07 7.30
N LEU A 13 33.30 -5.75 7.20
CA LEU A 13 32.08 -5.00 7.52
C LEU A 13 30.98 -5.43 6.54
N LEU A 14 30.07 -6.31 6.98
CA LEU A 14 28.79 -6.48 6.31
C LEU A 14 27.99 -5.21 6.54
N ALA A 15 27.89 -4.36 5.50
CA ALA A 15 26.95 -3.26 5.48
C ALA A 15 25.53 -3.83 5.51
N ILE A 16 24.90 -3.80 6.69
CA ILE A 16 23.49 -4.09 6.85
C ILE A 16 22.75 -2.91 6.23
N SER A 17 22.34 -3.04 4.97
CA SER A 17 21.40 -2.12 4.35
C SER A 17 20.07 -2.27 5.10
N ALA A 18 19.79 -1.35 6.02
CA ALA A 18 18.51 -1.24 6.66
C ALA A 18 17.46 -0.90 5.60
N SER A 19 16.79 -1.92 5.08
CA SER A 19 15.58 -1.74 4.29
C SER A 19 14.57 -1.05 5.21
N SER A 20 14.30 0.23 4.99
CA SER A 20 13.15 0.88 5.62
C SER A 20 11.91 0.10 5.19
N ALA A 21 11.30 -0.65 6.10
CA ALA A 21 9.99 -1.24 5.86
C ALA A 21 9.02 -0.08 5.64
N SER A 22 8.77 0.27 4.37
CA SER A 22 7.70 1.21 4.03
C SER A 22 6.40 0.51 4.39
N ALA A 23 5.66 1.05 5.36
CA ALA A 23 4.31 0.58 5.61
C ALA A 23 3.51 0.70 4.31
N ALA A 24 2.82 -0.38 3.94
CA ALA A 24 1.91 -0.35 2.80
C ALA A 24 0.78 0.64 3.10
N CYS A 25 0.42 1.44 2.10
CA CYS A 25 -0.68 2.38 2.21
C CYS A 25 -1.88 1.87 1.41
N TYR A 26 -3.05 2.18 1.91
CA TYR A 26 -4.32 1.75 1.33
C TYR A 26 -5.23 2.96 1.18
N ALA A 27 -6.08 2.90 0.18
CA ALA A 27 -7.11 3.89 -0.06
C ALA A 27 -8.46 3.18 -0.13
N ASP A 28 -9.42 3.66 0.65
CA ASP A 28 -10.81 3.25 0.50
C ASP A 28 -11.55 4.23 -0.40
N TYR A 29 -12.49 3.72 -1.18
CA TYR A 29 -13.13 4.51 -2.22
C TYR A 29 -14.56 4.06 -2.49
N LYS A 30 -15.28 4.91 -3.20
CA LYS A 30 -16.58 4.63 -3.81
C LYS A 30 -16.45 4.71 -5.31
N ALA A 31 -17.04 3.75 -6.02
CA ALA A 31 -17.06 3.75 -7.47
C ALA A 31 -18.45 3.33 -7.99
N LYS A 32 -18.72 3.70 -9.24
CA LYS A 32 -19.98 3.43 -9.92
C LYS A 32 -19.78 2.80 -11.29
N LYS A 33 -20.79 2.09 -11.77
CA LYS A 33 -20.97 1.68 -13.16
C LYS A 33 -22.32 2.21 -13.61
N GLU A 34 -22.38 2.69 -14.84
CA GLU A 34 -23.62 3.10 -15.47
C GLU A 34 -24.20 1.94 -16.31
N ASN A 35 -25.52 1.92 -16.49
CA ASN A 35 -26.25 1.03 -17.42
C ASN A 35 -25.97 -0.50 -17.26
N PRO A 36 -26.46 -1.17 -16.21
CA PRO A 36 -27.28 -0.65 -15.12
C PRO A 36 -26.45 0.07 -14.06
N LEU A 37 -27.07 1.00 -13.33
CA LEU A 37 -26.41 1.68 -12.22
C LEU A 37 -26.01 0.67 -11.14
N ARG A 38 -24.71 0.55 -10.88
CA ARG A 38 -24.16 -0.22 -9.76
C ARG A 38 -23.21 0.66 -8.97
N LEU A 39 -23.23 0.52 -7.66
CA LEU A 39 -22.33 1.20 -6.74
C LEU A 39 -21.56 0.16 -5.94
N HIS A 40 -20.32 0.49 -5.58
CA HIS A 40 -19.63 -0.27 -4.55
C HIS A 40 -18.64 0.59 -3.76
N TYR A 41 -18.33 0.09 -2.58
CA TYR A 41 -17.20 0.50 -1.77
C TYR A 41 -16.07 -0.51 -1.96
N GLY A 42 -14.82 -0.07 -1.93
CA GLY A 42 -13.66 -0.93 -2.09
C GLY A 42 -12.45 -0.38 -1.37
N VAL A 43 -11.42 -1.22 -1.26
CA VAL A 43 -10.11 -0.87 -0.73
C VAL A 43 -9.05 -1.33 -1.72
N VAL A 44 -8.04 -0.49 -1.95
CA VAL A 44 -6.92 -0.78 -2.85
C VAL A 44 -5.62 -0.35 -2.19
N GLU A 45 -4.56 -1.14 -2.38
CA GLU A 45 -3.20 -0.75 -1.98
C GLU A 45 -2.68 0.34 -2.94
N VAL A 46 -2.13 1.41 -2.40
CA VAL A 46 -1.62 2.55 -3.17
C VAL A 46 -0.16 2.83 -2.83
N ASN A 47 0.59 3.21 -3.85
CA ASN A 47 1.96 3.69 -3.68
C ASN A 47 1.91 5.17 -3.23
N ALA A 48 1.77 5.37 -1.92
CA ALA A 48 1.82 6.67 -1.29
C ALA A 48 2.79 6.60 -0.10
N GLN A 49 3.57 7.65 0.12
CA GLN A 49 4.36 7.77 1.34
C GLN A 49 4.52 9.26 1.68
N PRO A 50 4.08 9.72 2.87
CA PRO A 50 3.30 8.98 3.87
C PRO A 50 1.91 8.53 3.34
N CYS A 51 1.19 7.68 4.09
CA CYS A 51 -0.19 7.27 3.79
C CYS A 51 -1.17 8.46 3.90
N GLN A 52 -1.11 9.36 2.92
CA GLN A 52 -1.89 10.60 2.88
C GLN A 52 -2.59 10.76 1.53
N MET A 53 -3.75 11.42 1.58
CA MET A 53 -4.49 11.77 0.38
C MET A 53 -3.66 12.67 -0.53
N SER A 54 -3.60 12.33 -1.81
CA SER A 54 -2.99 13.17 -2.84
C SER A 54 -3.69 12.99 -4.17
N GLY A 55 -3.50 13.95 -5.08
CA GLY A 55 -3.99 13.81 -6.45
C GLY A 55 -3.40 12.59 -7.18
N ALA A 56 -2.20 12.15 -6.79
CA ALA A 56 -1.59 10.93 -7.33
C ALA A 56 -2.35 9.67 -6.88
N VAL A 57 -2.77 9.61 -5.60
CA VAL A 57 -3.62 8.53 -5.08
C VAL A 57 -4.93 8.48 -5.84
N SER A 58 -5.67 9.59 -5.94
CA SER A 58 -6.96 9.60 -6.65
C SER A 58 -6.84 9.14 -8.10
N ARG A 59 -5.80 9.56 -8.82
CA ARG A 59 -5.54 9.11 -10.20
C ARG A 59 -5.21 7.62 -10.27
N ALA A 60 -4.36 7.12 -9.37
CA ALA A 60 -3.99 5.71 -9.34
C ALA A 60 -5.21 4.82 -9.06
N VAL A 61 -6.04 5.18 -8.08
CA VAL A 61 -7.29 4.48 -7.79
C VAL A 61 -8.23 4.51 -9.00
N ALA A 62 -8.42 5.68 -9.62
CA ALA A 62 -9.28 5.83 -10.79
C ALA A 62 -8.84 4.92 -11.95
N GLN A 63 -7.55 4.88 -12.25
CA GLN A 63 -6.99 4.04 -13.31
C GLN A 63 -7.21 2.56 -13.04
N ARG A 64 -7.03 2.10 -11.79
CA ARG A 64 -7.20 0.69 -11.42
C ARG A 64 -8.64 0.23 -11.51
N VAL A 65 -9.58 0.99 -10.94
CA VAL A 65 -11.00 0.61 -10.96
C VAL A 65 -11.60 0.70 -12.37
N ALA A 66 -11.08 1.60 -13.20
CA ALA A 66 -11.46 1.71 -14.61
C ALA A 66 -11.10 0.46 -15.42
N ALA A 67 -10.04 -0.28 -15.07
CA ALA A 67 -9.74 -1.57 -15.69
C ALA A 67 -10.85 -2.62 -15.44
N GLY A 68 -11.59 -2.47 -14.33
CA GLY A 68 -12.79 -3.24 -14.03
C GLY A 68 -14.08 -2.68 -14.64
N GLY A 69 -13.99 -1.60 -15.44
CA GLY A 69 -15.14 -0.87 -15.99
C GLY A 69 -15.86 0.02 -14.97
N TRP A 70 -15.25 0.32 -13.82
CA TRP A 70 -15.83 1.20 -12.80
C TRP A 70 -15.31 2.64 -12.95
N GLU A 71 -16.17 3.60 -12.70
CA GLU A 71 -15.84 5.02 -12.60
C GLU A 71 -15.64 5.38 -11.12
N LEU A 72 -14.47 5.93 -10.77
CA LEU A 72 -14.21 6.39 -9.41
C LEU A 72 -15.10 7.60 -9.10
N LEU A 73 -15.87 7.51 -8.01
CA LEU A 73 -16.62 8.65 -7.48
C LEU A 73 -15.76 9.48 -6.54
N GLN A 74 -15.14 8.82 -5.56
CA GLN A 74 -14.38 9.49 -4.52
C GLN A 74 -13.49 8.51 -3.75
N VAL A 75 -12.26 8.91 -3.45
CA VAL A 75 -11.43 8.28 -2.41
C VAL A 75 -11.86 8.85 -1.05
N GLN A 76 -12.28 8.01 -0.12
CA GLN A 76 -12.79 8.43 1.19
C GLN A 76 -11.63 8.74 2.16
N SER A 77 -10.61 7.89 2.21
CA SER A 77 -9.44 8.06 3.08
C SER A 77 -8.23 7.32 2.53
N VAL A 78 -7.05 7.67 3.06
CA VAL A 78 -5.78 6.95 2.86
C VAL A 78 -5.23 6.61 4.23
N PHE A 79 -4.80 5.37 4.43
CA PHE A 79 -4.42 4.81 5.73
C PHE A 79 -3.35 3.73 5.56
N ASP A 80 -2.72 3.32 6.66
CA ASP A 80 -1.75 2.21 6.70
C ASP A 80 -2.45 0.86 6.97
N GLU A 81 -1.67 -0.21 7.15
CA GLU A 81 -2.21 -1.55 7.42
C GLU A 81 -3.10 -1.64 8.68
N THR A 82 -2.99 -0.73 9.64
CA THR A 82 -3.77 -0.78 10.88
C THR A 82 -5.27 -0.53 10.65
N GLY A 83 -5.61 0.24 9.61
CA GLY A 83 -6.99 0.52 9.23
C GLY A 83 -7.63 -0.54 8.34
N LEU A 84 -6.84 -1.51 7.85
CA LEU A 84 -7.21 -2.35 6.72
C LEU A 84 -8.30 -3.38 7.07
N GLU A 85 -8.12 -4.15 8.15
CA GLU A 85 -9.09 -5.19 8.53
C GLU A 85 -10.47 -4.62 8.88
N ALA A 86 -10.53 -3.38 9.40
CA ALA A 86 -11.79 -2.70 9.70
C ALA A 86 -12.64 -2.43 8.43
N LYS A 87 -12.02 -2.36 7.25
CA LYS A 87 -12.72 -2.09 5.98
C LYS A 87 -13.18 -3.34 5.23
N LYS A 88 -12.67 -4.51 5.62
CA LYS A 88 -12.83 -5.77 4.88
C LYS A 88 -14.27 -6.20 4.66
N ARG A 89 -15.08 -6.16 5.72
CA ARG A 89 -16.50 -6.53 5.65
C ARG A 89 -17.27 -5.62 4.70
N ASP A 90 -17.05 -4.32 4.79
CA ASP A 90 -17.80 -3.33 4.03
C ASP A 90 -17.36 -3.30 2.55
N ALA A 91 -16.08 -3.59 2.27
CA ALA A 91 -15.53 -3.69 0.92
C ALA A 91 -15.93 -4.99 0.21
N GLY A 92 -16.20 -6.07 0.96
CA GLY A 92 -16.69 -7.34 0.42
C GLY A 92 -15.82 -7.87 -0.73
N GLU A 93 -16.43 -8.12 -1.89
CA GLU A 93 -15.72 -8.61 -3.09
C GLU A 93 -14.72 -7.61 -3.69
N PHE A 94 -14.70 -6.35 -3.23
CA PHE A 94 -13.83 -5.28 -3.71
C PHE A 94 -12.72 -4.94 -2.71
N TYR A 95 -12.52 -5.76 -1.69
CA TYR A 95 -11.38 -5.67 -0.79
C TYR A 95 -10.11 -6.14 -1.51
N LEU A 96 -9.18 -5.22 -1.78
CA LEU A 96 -7.89 -5.46 -2.43
C LEU A 96 -7.98 -6.15 -3.79
N ARG A 97 -9.11 -5.95 -4.50
CA ARG A 97 -9.37 -6.59 -5.80
C ARG A 97 -8.75 -5.85 -6.99
N PHE A 98 -8.70 -4.52 -6.89
CA PHE A 98 -8.16 -3.61 -7.89
C PHE A 98 -6.88 -2.99 -7.36
#